data_AF-A0A8H3FC59-F1
#
_entry.id   AF-A0A8H3FC59-F1
#
_cell.length_a   1.000
_cell.length_b   1.000
_cell.length_c   1.000
_cell.angle_alpha   90.00
_cell.angle_beta   90.00
_cell.angle_gamma   90.00
#
_symmetry.space_group_name_H-M   'P 1'
#
loop_
_entity.id
_entity.type
_entity.pdbx_description
1 polymer ?
#
loop_
_entity_poly.entity_id
_entity_poly.type
_entity_poly.pdbx_seq_one_letter_code
_entity_poly.pdbx_strand_id
1 'polypeptide(L)'
;MPQRPQGKSDEIAIQRAKRATVPTSQPTQTNKVAPRLVRSHTFEPETSSDGPEFGKITVVHYEVAPSQQPKRSIPQRSGDDYMARPFSYRHGRRYLRDPSLSYPLPVDLIELHRQSLRTMLLISVFGKPFCAPFFHDRTPKKVLEVACGSALWSSTVHDYFKREGHTDISFTGLDIAPLAPELQKQGMDWRFVQHDLRKTPLPFKDSEFDFIFVKDTVFCAAAAGGEIDPLTELMRYLKPSGVIEVWESDLLLRSLHPSPPMISKTSRDNVEQAEATATYLIGPGTPFGKAQNKYIQDYNVWAEKAIDQIRCTATPCALMGLTFSSDPDVYGSVGSRRVAIPLSDIRWERGEESLSAPDKTRHEKRSSDLPPKRDVSTNCKPLTPEQAALRQTALITFLGLIESLEPLLLAQSGKTQDEWDRWWAGFNNDLLEQDGLLSGECLEVGAWWARRM
;
A
#
# COMPACT_ATOMS: atom_id res chain seq x y z
N MET A 1 54.93 43.21 47.21
CA MET A 1 54.54 42.83 48.60
C MET A 1 53.21 42.10 48.54
N PRO A 2 52.88 41.20 49.49
CA PRO A 2 53.50 39.87 49.68
C PRO A 2 52.57 38.75 49.11
N GLN A 3 53.07 37.65 48.53
CA GLN A 3 53.57 36.41 49.18
C GLN A 3 52.57 35.68 50.10
N ARG A 4 52.09 34.50 49.65
CA ARG A 4 52.31 33.09 50.13
C ARG A 4 52.62 32.82 51.63
N PRO A 5 52.44 31.59 52.17
CA PRO A 5 52.47 30.23 51.56
C PRO A 5 51.12 29.45 51.77
N GLN A 6 50.92 28.13 51.93
CA GLN A 6 51.71 26.86 52.00
C GLN A 6 50.73 25.65 51.79
N GLY A 7 51.08 24.37 51.54
CA GLY A 7 52.27 23.72 50.96
C GLY A 7 51.86 23.06 49.61
N LYS A 8 52.03 21.77 49.24
CA LYS A 8 52.82 20.59 49.71
C LYS A 8 52.59 20.01 51.13
N SER A 9 52.92 18.74 51.45
CA SER A 9 53.71 17.70 50.73
C SER A 9 53.30 16.24 51.06
N ASP A 10 53.74 15.27 50.22
CA ASP A 10 54.26 13.89 50.51
C ASP A 10 53.40 12.87 51.32
N GLU A 11 53.68 11.55 51.42
CA GLU A 11 54.17 10.49 50.50
C GLU A 11 53.83 9.08 51.09
N ILE A 12 53.73 8.05 50.22
CA ILE A 12 54.08 6.62 50.41
C ILE A 12 53.73 5.86 51.72
N ALA A 13 52.86 4.83 51.61
CA ALA A 13 52.87 3.58 52.40
C ALA A 13 52.14 2.42 51.63
N ILE A 14 52.82 1.61 50.83
CA ILE A 14 53.41 0.28 51.15
C ILE A 14 52.38 -0.87 51.38
N GLN A 15 52.23 -1.71 50.34
CA GLN A 15 52.10 -3.19 50.34
C GLN A 15 51.88 -3.93 51.69
N ARG A 16 50.92 -4.87 51.86
CA ARG A 16 50.79 -6.15 51.13
C ARG A 16 49.51 -6.96 51.52
N ALA A 17 48.80 -7.43 50.48
CA ALA A 17 47.99 -8.67 50.35
C ALA A 17 47.53 -9.53 51.56
N LYS A 18 46.24 -9.93 51.54
CA LYS A 18 45.82 -11.32 51.20
C LYS A 18 44.30 -11.52 51.05
N ARG A 19 43.92 -12.41 50.12
CA ARG A 19 42.65 -13.16 49.97
C ARG A 19 41.32 -12.52 50.42
N ALA A 20 40.51 -12.11 49.44
CA ALA A 20 39.07 -12.39 49.40
C ALA A 20 38.73 -12.91 47.99
N THR A 21 37.91 -13.96 47.88
CA THR A 21 37.57 -14.60 46.59
C THR A 21 36.44 -13.88 45.88
N VAL A 22 36.64 -13.55 44.60
CA VAL A 22 35.55 -13.10 43.71
C VAL A 22 34.55 -14.26 43.50
N PRO A 23 33.24 -14.06 43.69
CA PRO A 23 32.24 -15.06 43.33
C PRO A 23 32.14 -15.16 41.81
N THR A 24 32.64 -16.26 41.23
CA THR A 24 32.50 -16.53 39.79
C THR A 24 31.08 -16.97 39.47
N SER A 25 30.16 -16.01 39.32
CA SER A 25 28.83 -16.26 38.77
C SER A 25 28.96 -16.68 37.30
N GLN A 26 28.94 -17.99 37.05
CA GLN A 26 28.92 -18.53 35.70
C GLN A 26 27.72 -17.97 34.93
N PRO A 27 27.87 -17.52 33.66
CA PRO A 27 26.70 -17.30 32.82
C PRO A 27 26.01 -18.64 32.59
N THR A 28 24.77 -18.77 33.02
CA THR A 28 23.95 -19.96 32.79
C THR A 28 23.92 -20.30 31.31
N GLN A 29 24.35 -21.51 30.95
CA GLN A 29 24.29 -22.00 29.58
C GLN A 29 22.84 -22.14 29.12
N THR A 30 22.31 -21.09 28.48
CA THR A 30 21.16 -21.26 27.59
C THR A 30 21.63 -22.09 26.40
N ASN A 31 21.12 -23.31 26.25
CA ASN A 31 21.39 -24.16 25.08
C ASN A 31 20.80 -23.55 23.81
N LYS A 32 21.48 -22.54 23.26
CA LYS A 32 21.30 -22.08 21.89
C LYS A 32 21.88 -23.15 20.97
N VAL A 33 21.03 -24.09 20.56
CA VAL A 33 21.34 -24.98 19.44
C VAL A 33 21.60 -24.08 18.24
N ALA A 34 22.86 -24.02 17.80
CA ALA A 34 23.21 -23.29 16.58
C ALA A 34 22.51 -23.97 15.38
N PRO A 35 21.89 -23.20 14.46
CA PRO A 35 21.25 -23.78 13.29
C PRO A 35 22.28 -24.56 12.47
N ARG A 36 21.99 -25.83 12.20
CA ARG A 36 22.92 -26.70 11.47
C ARG A 36 22.87 -26.33 10.00
N LEU A 37 24.03 -26.07 9.39
CA LEU A 37 24.17 -26.02 7.94
C LEU A 37 23.88 -27.42 7.39
N VAL A 38 22.82 -27.57 6.59
CA VAL A 38 22.42 -28.84 6.00
C VAL A 38 22.94 -28.97 4.57
N ARG A 39 22.87 -27.89 3.77
CA ARG A 39 23.32 -27.89 2.38
C ARG A 39 23.68 -26.49 1.90
N SER A 40 24.67 -26.39 1.03
CA SER A 40 25.00 -25.17 0.28
C SER A 40 25.09 -25.48 -1.20
N HIS A 41 24.56 -24.59 -2.03
CA HIS A 41 24.64 -24.67 -3.49
C HIS A 41 25.23 -23.38 -4.04
N THR A 42 26.37 -23.48 -4.73
CA THR A 42 26.97 -22.38 -5.48
C THR A 42 26.58 -22.53 -6.95
N PHE A 43 26.16 -21.43 -7.57
CA PHE A 43 25.87 -21.35 -9.00
C PHE A 43 26.78 -20.34 -9.68
N GLU A 44 27.26 -20.71 -10.86
CA GLU A 44 27.95 -19.84 -11.80
C GLU A 44 27.01 -19.69 -13.01
N PRO A 45 26.46 -18.49 -13.29
CA PRO A 45 25.62 -18.28 -14.46
C PRO A 45 26.49 -18.26 -15.73
N GLU A 46 26.03 -18.92 -16.80
CA GLU A 46 26.71 -18.83 -18.10
C GLU A 46 26.56 -17.42 -18.69
N THR A 47 27.69 -16.81 -19.07
CA THR A 47 27.74 -15.44 -19.61
C THR A 47 27.49 -15.43 -21.12
N SER A 48 26.48 -14.70 -21.57
CA SER A 48 26.46 -14.19 -22.95
C SER A 48 27.48 -13.06 -23.11
N SER A 49 27.99 -12.85 -24.34
CA SER A 49 29.24 -12.13 -24.61
C SER A 49 29.26 -10.63 -24.33
N ASP A 50 28.12 -10.01 -24.02
CA ASP A 50 27.95 -8.55 -23.92
C ASP A 50 27.21 -8.11 -22.65
N GLY A 51 27.28 -8.91 -21.58
CA GLY A 51 26.74 -8.59 -20.25
C GLY A 51 27.83 -8.31 -19.19
N PRO A 52 27.54 -7.52 -18.13
CA PRO A 52 28.48 -7.32 -17.03
C PRO A 52 28.67 -8.60 -16.20
N GLU A 53 29.89 -8.85 -15.72
CA GLU A 53 30.20 -10.01 -14.88
C GLU A 53 29.46 -9.98 -13.53
N PHE A 54 28.60 -10.97 -13.29
CA PHE A 54 27.99 -11.20 -11.98
C PHE A 54 28.80 -12.21 -11.17
N GLY A 55 29.24 -11.82 -9.98
CA GLY A 55 30.00 -12.68 -9.07
C GLY A 55 29.21 -13.90 -8.56
N LYS A 56 29.93 -14.99 -8.27
CA LYS A 56 29.36 -16.31 -7.92
C LYS A 56 28.36 -16.23 -6.75
N ILE A 57 27.16 -16.76 -6.96
CA ILE A 57 26.08 -16.76 -5.96
C ILE A 57 26.11 -18.08 -5.19
N THR A 58 26.07 -18.03 -3.85
CA THR A 58 25.98 -19.22 -3.00
C THR A 58 24.76 -19.15 -2.09
N VAL A 59 23.85 -20.10 -2.25
CA VAL A 59 22.64 -20.29 -1.44
C VAL A 59 22.92 -21.29 -0.33
N VAL A 60 22.45 -21.00 0.89
CA VAL A 60 22.83 -21.71 2.13
C VAL A 60 21.59 -22.07 2.93
N HIS A 61 21.35 -23.37 3.13
CA HIS A 61 20.16 -23.89 3.82
C HIS A 61 20.48 -24.29 5.27
N TYR A 62 19.72 -23.71 6.20
CA TYR A 62 19.80 -23.95 7.63
C TYR A 62 18.50 -24.60 8.12
N GLU A 63 18.62 -25.55 9.04
CA GLU A 63 17.48 -26.20 9.69
C GLU A 63 17.41 -25.80 11.18
N VAL A 64 16.19 -25.59 11.67
CA VAL A 64 15.90 -25.17 13.06
C VAL A 64 14.92 -26.15 13.69
N ALA A 65 15.33 -26.78 14.79
CA ALA A 65 14.52 -27.81 15.46
C ALA A 65 13.25 -27.21 16.12
N PRO A 66 12.11 -27.93 16.09
CA PRO A 66 10.85 -27.44 16.66
C PRO A 66 10.90 -27.37 18.19
N SER A 67 10.50 -26.22 18.76
CA SER A 67 10.47 -26.01 20.20
C SER A 67 9.12 -26.38 20.82
N GLN A 68 9.13 -27.33 21.77
CA GLN A 68 7.94 -27.63 22.58
C GLN A 68 7.77 -26.56 23.67
N GLN A 69 6.61 -25.90 23.72
CA GLN A 69 6.31 -24.91 24.76
C GLN A 69 5.61 -25.54 25.97
N PRO A 70 6.08 -25.31 27.21
CA PRO A 70 5.37 -25.72 28.41
C PRO A 70 4.20 -24.76 28.70
N LYS A 71 3.01 -25.30 28.95
CA LYS A 71 1.84 -24.50 29.39
C LYS A 71 2.15 -23.82 30.73
N ARG A 72 2.26 -22.50 30.74
CA ARG A 72 2.22 -21.66 31.95
C ARG A 72 0.99 -20.75 31.91
N SER A 73 0.29 -20.67 33.03
CA SER A 73 -0.75 -19.68 33.26
C SER A 73 -0.18 -18.26 33.18
N ILE A 74 -0.85 -17.37 32.46
CA ILE A 74 -0.43 -15.98 32.25
C ILE A 74 -0.82 -15.15 33.49
N PRO A 75 0.13 -14.59 34.26
CA PRO A 75 -0.22 -13.52 35.19
C PRO A 75 -0.55 -12.26 34.38
N GLN A 76 -1.68 -11.61 34.67
CA GLN A 76 -2.02 -10.33 34.04
C GLN A 76 -0.92 -9.29 34.34
N ARG A 77 -0.16 -8.92 33.31
CA ARG A 77 0.82 -7.84 33.40
C ARG A 77 0.13 -6.50 33.12
N SER A 78 0.47 -5.50 33.92
CA SER A 78 0.08 -4.11 33.73
C SER A 78 0.55 -3.58 32.37
N GLY A 79 -0.37 -2.97 31.61
CA GLY A 79 -0.08 -2.09 30.48
C GLY A 79 0.93 -2.63 29.45
N ASP A 80 0.46 -3.44 28.50
CA ASP A 80 1.35 -3.95 27.46
C ASP A 80 1.65 -2.87 26.41
N ASP A 81 2.83 -2.24 26.51
CA ASP A 81 3.25 -1.19 25.57
C ASP A 81 3.43 -1.77 24.14
N TYR A 82 2.45 -1.48 23.29
CA TYR A 82 2.45 -1.83 21.87
C TYR A 82 3.30 -0.88 21.02
N MET A 83 3.62 0.34 21.46
CA MET A 83 4.44 1.26 20.67
C MET A 83 5.92 0.87 20.73
N ALA A 84 6.45 0.59 21.93
CA ALA A 84 7.84 0.14 22.09
C ALA A 84 8.10 -1.28 21.54
N ARG A 85 7.04 -2.08 21.35
CA ARG A 85 7.10 -3.43 20.77
C ARG A 85 5.91 -3.64 19.82
N PRO A 86 5.94 -3.10 18.59
CA PRO A 86 4.78 -3.08 17.71
C PRO A 86 4.52 -4.39 16.98
N PHE A 87 5.46 -5.34 16.98
CA PHE A 87 5.37 -6.53 16.15
C PHE A 87 5.09 -7.83 16.92
N SER A 88 4.33 -8.72 16.28
CA SER A 88 4.12 -10.12 16.65
C SER A 88 4.34 -11.03 15.43
N TYR A 89 4.42 -12.35 15.66
CA TYR A 89 4.41 -13.34 14.58
C TYR A 89 3.13 -14.18 14.69
N ARG A 90 2.44 -14.35 13.55
CA ARG A 90 1.21 -15.12 13.39
C ARG A 90 1.32 -15.85 12.04
N HIS A 91 0.93 -17.13 11.93
CA HIS A 91 0.99 -17.88 10.65
C HIS A 91 2.34 -17.79 9.91
N GLY A 92 3.47 -17.76 10.65
CA GLY A 92 4.81 -17.57 10.09
C GLY A 92 5.18 -16.12 9.68
N ARG A 93 4.20 -15.27 9.37
CA ARG A 93 4.38 -13.87 8.95
C ARG A 93 4.43 -12.91 10.15
N ARG A 94 5.00 -11.72 9.94
CA ARG A 94 5.10 -10.64 10.96
C ARG A 94 3.88 -9.73 10.85
N TYR A 95 3.28 -9.33 11.97
CA TYR A 95 2.10 -8.46 12.02
C TYR A 95 2.23 -7.41 13.13
N LEU A 96 1.35 -6.40 13.12
CA LEU A 96 1.14 -5.54 14.29
C LEU A 96 0.65 -6.36 15.50
N ARG A 97 1.06 -5.97 16.72
CA ARG A 97 0.86 -6.73 17.96
C ARG A 97 -0.40 -6.36 18.75
N ASP A 98 -0.90 -5.14 18.58
CA ASP A 98 -2.09 -4.66 19.28
C ASP A 98 -3.35 -5.36 18.72
N PRO A 99 -4.07 -6.17 19.51
CA PRO A 99 -5.25 -6.90 19.06
C PRO A 99 -6.50 -6.01 18.89
N SER A 100 -6.42 -4.72 19.23
CA SER A 100 -7.50 -3.74 19.05
C SER A 100 -7.42 -2.96 17.72
N LEU A 101 -6.45 -3.29 16.86
CA LEU A 101 -6.35 -2.76 15.50
C LEU A 101 -7.20 -3.59 14.53
N SER A 102 -7.96 -2.93 13.66
CA SER A 102 -8.59 -3.57 12.50
C SER A 102 -7.59 -4.03 11.44
N TYR A 103 -6.37 -3.49 11.44
CA TYR A 103 -5.36 -3.71 10.39
C TYR A 103 -5.02 -5.20 10.20
N PRO A 104 -5.44 -5.84 9.10
CA PRO A 104 -5.34 -7.29 8.96
C PRO A 104 -4.01 -7.73 8.34
N LEU A 105 -3.33 -6.84 7.61
CA LEU A 105 -2.22 -7.19 6.75
C LEU A 105 -0.92 -7.48 7.54
N PRO A 106 -0.03 -8.32 6.97
CA PRO A 106 1.34 -8.47 7.45
C PRO A 106 2.13 -7.16 7.41
N VAL A 107 3.24 -7.15 8.13
CA VAL A 107 4.21 -6.06 8.16
C VAL A 107 5.61 -6.66 8.00
N ASP A 108 5.77 -7.52 6.99
CA ASP A 108 7.03 -8.16 6.60
C ASP A 108 7.53 -7.65 5.24
N LEU A 109 8.69 -8.14 4.80
CA LEU A 109 9.34 -7.65 3.58
C LEU A 109 8.49 -7.89 2.32
N ILE A 110 7.72 -8.98 2.29
CA ILE A 110 6.87 -9.34 1.14
C ILE A 110 5.73 -8.33 1.01
N GLU A 111 5.01 -8.05 2.11
CA GLU A 111 3.91 -7.09 2.09
C GLU A 111 4.41 -5.64 1.89
N LEU A 112 5.56 -5.27 2.47
CA LEU A 112 6.19 -3.96 2.21
C LEU A 112 6.62 -3.79 0.75
N HIS A 113 7.14 -4.85 0.09
CA HIS A 113 7.42 -4.82 -1.35
C HIS A 113 6.13 -4.72 -2.18
N ARG A 114 5.06 -5.43 -1.82
CA ARG A 114 3.76 -5.33 -2.50
C ARG A 114 3.17 -3.91 -2.41
N GLN A 115 3.21 -3.30 -1.22
CA GLN A 115 2.78 -1.91 -0.99
C GLN A 115 3.67 -0.90 -1.75
N SER A 116 4.97 -1.19 -1.88
CA SER A 116 5.90 -0.38 -2.65
C SER A 116 5.59 -0.42 -4.15
N LEU A 117 5.37 -1.62 -4.72
CA LEU A 117 4.92 -1.79 -6.11
C LEU A 117 3.56 -1.14 -6.35
N ARG A 118 2.62 -1.26 -5.41
CA ARG A 118 1.31 -0.58 -5.48
C ARG A 118 1.45 0.93 -5.52
N THR A 119 2.35 1.49 -4.72
CA THR A 119 2.64 2.93 -4.71
C THR A 119 3.19 3.38 -6.06
N MET A 120 4.18 2.68 -6.62
CA MET A 120 4.75 3.01 -7.93
C MET A 120 3.72 2.90 -9.06
N LEU A 121 2.87 1.86 -9.05
CA LEU A 121 1.76 1.68 -10.00
C LEU A 121 0.82 2.90 -9.99
N LEU A 122 0.37 3.34 -8.81
CA LEU A 122 -0.53 4.49 -8.70
C LEU A 122 0.14 5.80 -9.18
N ILE A 123 1.43 6.00 -8.87
CA ILE A 123 2.21 7.15 -9.36
C ILE A 123 2.31 7.13 -10.89
N SER A 124 2.53 5.96 -11.53
CA SER A 124 2.50 5.82 -12.99
C SER A 124 1.10 6.06 -13.58
N VAL A 125 0.04 5.55 -12.97
CA VAL A 125 -1.35 5.74 -13.43
C VAL A 125 -1.80 7.20 -13.34
N PHE A 126 -1.44 7.91 -12.27
CA PHE A 126 -1.74 9.33 -12.13
C PHE A 126 -0.75 10.23 -12.88
N GLY A 127 0.44 9.73 -13.24
CA GLY A 127 1.49 10.42 -14.00
C GLY A 127 2.43 11.30 -13.16
N LYS A 128 2.13 11.47 -11.87
CA LYS A 128 2.88 12.27 -10.89
C LYS A 128 2.47 11.81 -9.48
N PRO A 129 3.29 12.05 -8.43
CA PRO A 129 3.02 11.50 -7.09
C PRO A 129 1.91 12.21 -6.30
N PHE A 130 1.22 13.18 -6.88
CA PHE A 130 0.03 13.84 -6.32
C PHE A 130 -0.86 14.35 -7.46
N CYS A 131 -2.17 14.23 -7.35
CA CYS A 131 -3.13 14.73 -8.33
C CYS A 131 -3.43 16.22 -8.15
N ALA A 132 -3.43 16.74 -6.92
CA ALA A 132 -3.85 18.11 -6.60
C ALA A 132 -3.17 19.16 -7.52
N PRO A 133 -3.94 20.12 -8.08
CA PRO A 133 -3.44 21.06 -9.07
C PRO A 133 -2.69 22.27 -8.48
N PHE A 134 -2.64 22.40 -7.15
CA PHE A 134 -2.26 23.65 -6.48
C PHE A 134 -0.74 23.89 -6.33
N PHE A 135 0.09 22.85 -6.52
CA PHE A 135 1.52 22.92 -6.18
C PHE A 135 2.43 23.49 -7.27
N HIS A 136 1.90 23.74 -8.48
CA HIS A 136 2.61 24.49 -9.52
C HIS A 136 2.86 25.95 -9.09
N ASP A 137 1.82 26.61 -8.57
CA ASP A 137 1.88 28.03 -8.19
C ASP A 137 2.40 28.23 -6.74
N ARG A 138 2.30 27.19 -5.90
CA ARG A 138 2.75 27.22 -4.50
C ARG A 138 3.26 25.85 -4.05
N THR A 139 4.55 25.60 -4.25
CA THR A 139 5.28 24.46 -3.68
C THR A 139 5.05 24.35 -2.17
N PRO A 140 4.74 23.17 -1.60
CA PRO A 140 4.65 22.99 -0.15
C PRO A 140 6.03 23.10 0.49
N LYS A 141 6.10 23.54 1.76
CA LYS A 141 7.35 23.61 2.55
C LYS A 141 7.36 22.67 3.75
N LYS A 142 6.18 22.26 4.19
CA LYS A 142 5.95 21.23 5.21
C LYS A 142 4.95 20.19 4.68
N VAL A 143 5.41 18.96 4.49
CA VAL A 143 4.61 17.82 4.02
C VAL A 143 4.46 16.80 5.16
N LEU A 144 3.27 16.20 5.30
CA LEU A 144 2.99 15.07 6.18
C LEU A 144 2.48 13.88 5.36
N GLU A 145 3.08 12.71 5.52
CA GLU A 145 2.54 11.43 5.06
C GLU A 145 1.96 10.66 6.27
N VAL A 146 0.66 10.34 6.19
CA VAL A 146 -0.08 9.63 7.25
C VAL A 146 -0.16 8.14 6.93
N ALA A 147 0.17 7.29 7.91
CA ALA A 147 0.41 5.85 7.74
C ALA A 147 1.50 5.58 6.69
N CYS A 148 2.64 6.24 6.83
CA CYS A 148 3.67 6.30 5.78
C CYS A 148 4.35 4.96 5.47
N GLY A 149 4.25 3.94 6.34
CA GLY A 149 4.89 2.64 6.12
C GLY A 149 6.38 2.77 5.80
N SER A 150 6.79 2.34 4.60
CA SER A 150 8.17 2.45 4.10
C SER A 150 8.61 3.88 3.71
N ALA A 151 7.71 4.86 3.73
CA ALA A 151 7.90 6.25 3.28
C ALA A 151 8.36 6.41 1.81
N LEU A 152 8.08 5.41 0.96
CA LEU A 152 8.41 5.44 -0.47
C LEU A 152 7.72 6.61 -1.19
N TRP A 153 6.47 6.94 -0.82
CA TRP A 153 5.78 8.09 -1.40
C TRP A 153 6.50 9.39 -1.03
N SER A 154 6.80 9.62 0.27
CA SER A 154 7.56 10.81 0.70
C SER A 154 8.88 10.95 -0.05
N SER A 155 9.66 9.87 -0.19
CA SER A 155 10.92 9.88 -0.95
C SER A 155 10.70 10.24 -2.43
N THR A 156 9.64 9.72 -3.05
CA THR A 156 9.33 9.98 -4.47
C THR A 156 8.86 11.42 -4.68
N VAL A 157 8.17 12.03 -3.71
CA VAL A 157 7.76 13.44 -3.72
C VAL A 157 8.94 14.38 -3.48
N HIS A 158 9.88 14.02 -2.60
CA HIS A 158 11.16 14.73 -2.44
C HIS A 158 11.91 14.78 -3.77
N ASP A 159 12.16 13.62 -4.40
CA ASP A 159 12.88 13.58 -5.67
C ASP A 159 12.09 14.20 -6.84
N TYR A 160 10.74 14.23 -6.79
CA TYR A 160 9.93 15.00 -7.73
C TYR A 160 10.21 16.51 -7.60
N PHE A 161 9.97 17.10 -6.43
CA PHE A 161 10.14 18.55 -6.25
C PHE A 161 11.59 19.02 -6.42
N LYS A 162 12.55 18.17 -6.07
CA LYS A 162 13.99 18.39 -6.25
C LYS A 162 14.41 18.44 -7.73
N ARG A 163 13.74 17.70 -8.63
CA ARG A 163 13.92 17.83 -10.09
C ARG A 163 13.34 19.16 -10.60
N GLU A 164 12.23 19.62 -10.04
CA GLU A 164 11.67 20.96 -10.28
C GLU A 164 12.48 22.10 -9.60
N GLY A 165 13.66 21.79 -9.04
CA GLY A 165 14.57 22.77 -8.41
C GLY A 165 14.22 23.16 -6.97
N HIS A 166 13.16 22.60 -6.38
CA HIS A 166 12.75 22.89 -5.01
C HIS A 166 13.41 21.94 -4.02
N THR A 167 14.28 22.48 -3.17
CA THR A 167 15.06 21.72 -2.17
C THR A 167 14.77 22.14 -0.72
N ASP A 168 13.97 23.19 -0.52
CA ASP A 168 13.60 23.76 0.78
C ASP A 168 12.25 23.21 1.30
N ILE A 169 12.09 21.87 1.22
CA ILE A 169 10.88 21.16 1.63
C ILE A 169 11.21 20.17 2.74
N SER A 170 10.53 20.32 3.87
CA SER A 170 10.61 19.41 5.02
C SER A 170 9.44 18.42 5.03
N PHE A 171 9.74 17.16 5.34
CA PHE A 171 8.80 16.05 5.29
C PHE A 171 8.67 15.37 6.65
N THR A 172 7.46 14.96 7.01
CA THR A 172 7.17 14.18 8.21
C THR A 172 6.42 12.90 7.85
N GLY A 173 6.87 11.76 8.34
CA GLY A 173 6.14 10.50 8.27
C GLY A 173 5.52 10.17 9.61
N LEU A 174 4.24 9.83 9.62
CA LEU A 174 3.50 9.39 10.81
C LEU A 174 3.06 7.94 10.62
N ASP A 175 3.51 7.04 11.48
CA ASP A 175 3.11 5.62 11.44
C ASP A 175 3.08 4.99 12.84
N ILE A 176 2.32 3.92 13.02
CA ILE A 176 2.28 3.17 14.28
C ILE A 176 3.56 2.33 14.50
N ALA A 177 4.30 2.02 13.43
CA ALA A 177 5.53 1.24 13.48
C ALA A 177 6.69 1.94 12.73
N PRO A 178 7.94 1.88 13.24
CA PRO A 178 9.11 2.45 12.58
C PRO A 178 9.54 1.56 11.40
N LEU A 179 8.90 1.76 10.25
CA LEU A 179 9.09 0.98 9.02
C LEU A 179 9.86 1.75 7.94
N ALA A 180 9.85 3.09 8.00
CA ALA A 180 10.60 3.96 7.10
C ALA A 180 12.12 3.85 7.35
N PRO A 181 12.95 3.91 6.30
CA PRO A 181 14.40 3.98 6.44
C PRO A 181 14.86 5.37 6.93
N GLU A 182 16.15 5.50 7.23
CA GLU A 182 16.79 6.76 7.63
C GLU A 182 16.97 7.71 6.42
N LEU A 183 15.86 8.25 5.87
CA LEU A 183 15.87 9.13 4.68
C LEU A 183 16.74 10.39 4.85
N GLN A 184 17.05 10.81 6.08
CA GLN A 184 18.04 11.88 6.35
C GLN A 184 19.42 11.55 5.76
N LYS A 185 19.82 10.28 5.76
CA LYS A 185 21.09 9.81 5.16
C LYS A 185 21.08 9.86 3.63
N GLN A 186 19.91 10.07 3.01
CA GLN A 186 19.71 10.22 1.56
C GLN A 186 19.58 11.69 1.14
N GLY A 187 19.80 12.64 2.06
CA GLY A 187 19.75 14.09 1.79
C GLY A 187 18.34 14.67 1.77
N MET A 188 17.40 14.05 2.49
CA MET A 188 16.02 14.51 2.65
C MET A 188 15.82 15.10 4.05
N ASP A 189 15.20 16.28 4.15
CA ASP A 189 14.79 16.83 5.45
C ASP A 189 13.56 16.05 5.97
N TRP A 190 13.84 15.00 6.74
CA TRP A 190 12.90 13.97 7.17
C TRP A 190 12.75 13.91 8.69
N ARG A 191 11.51 13.83 9.16
CA ARG A 191 11.14 13.52 10.55
C ARG A 191 10.18 12.34 10.58
N PHE A 192 10.62 11.19 11.08
CA PHE A 192 9.68 10.12 11.44
C PHE A 192 9.08 10.37 12.82
N VAL A 193 7.78 10.08 12.98
CA VAL A 193 7.03 10.17 14.24
C VAL A 193 6.24 8.88 14.42
N GLN A 194 6.52 8.15 15.50
CA GLN A 194 5.78 6.93 15.82
C GLN A 194 4.52 7.28 16.63
N HIS A 195 3.33 7.07 16.07
CA HIS A 195 2.06 7.38 16.72
C HIS A 195 0.92 6.47 16.27
N ASP A 196 -0.07 6.30 17.14
CA ASP A 196 -1.28 5.53 16.87
C ASP A 196 -2.42 6.48 16.48
N LEU A 197 -2.89 6.39 15.23
CA LEU A 197 -3.89 7.32 14.66
C LEU A 197 -5.22 7.36 15.45
N ARG A 198 -5.52 6.32 16.23
CA ARG A 198 -6.71 6.25 17.10
C ARG A 198 -6.59 7.12 18.35
N LYS A 199 -5.41 7.67 18.63
CA LYS A 199 -5.12 8.53 19.79
C LYS A 199 -5.03 9.98 19.33
N THR A 200 -6.17 10.68 19.34
CA THR A 200 -6.23 12.12 19.09
C THR A 200 -6.00 12.91 20.40
N PRO A 201 -5.42 14.13 20.36
CA PRO A 201 -4.79 14.74 19.19
C PRO A 201 -3.49 14.02 18.77
N LEU A 202 -3.19 14.06 17.47
CA LEU A 202 -1.90 13.67 16.92
C LEU A 202 -0.81 14.65 17.42
N PRO A 203 0.48 14.24 17.48
CA PRO A 203 1.55 14.98 18.16
C PRO A 203 2.14 16.13 17.33
N PHE A 204 1.26 16.96 16.74
CA PHE A 204 1.60 18.09 15.87
C PHE A 204 0.90 19.37 16.32
N LYS A 205 1.36 20.51 15.82
CA LYS A 205 0.70 21.81 16.04
C LYS A 205 -0.42 22.03 15.03
N ASP A 206 -1.47 22.72 15.46
CA ASP A 206 -2.46 23.33 14.57
C ASP A 206 -1.74 24.15 13.48
N SER A 207 -2.17 23.98 12.24
CA SER A 207 -1.56 24.63 11.06
C SER A 207 -0.04 24.47 10.91
N GLU A 208 0.50 23.28 11.22
CA GLU A 208 1.90 22.95 10.98
C GLU A 208 2.24 22.73 9.49
N PHE A 209 1.35 22.09 8.69
CA PHE A 209 1.66 21.58 7.36
C PHE A 209 1.05 22.39 6.20
N ASP A 210 1.73 22.41 5.05
CA ASP A 210 1.18 22.93 3.78
C ASP A 210 0.45 21.84 2.98
N PHE A 211 0.88 20.58 3.13
CA PHE A 211 0.35 19.41 2.45
C PHE A 211 0.26 18.22 3.42
N ILE A 212 -0.90 17.57 3.50
CA ILE A 212 -1.09 16.27 4.15
C ILE A 212 -1.49 15.26 3.08
N PHE A 213 -0.84 14.10 3.08
CA PHE A 213 -1.11 12.99 2.17
C PHE A 213 -1.44 11.71 2.93
N VAL A 214 -2.37 10.93 2.38
CA VAL A 214 -2.93 9.71 2.98
C VAL A 214 -3.11 8.67 1.86
N LYS A 215 -2.72 7.40 2.05
CA LYS A 215 -2.81 6.38 0.98
C LYS A 215 -3.04 4.95 1.49
N ASP A 216 -4.06 4.26 0.97
CA ASP A 216 -4.45 2.87 1.30
C ASP A 216 -4.72 2.68 2.82
N THR A 217 -5.42 3.63 3.43
CA THR A 217 -5.69 3.73 4.87
C THR A 217 -7.02 3.13 5.33
N VAL A 218 -7.78 2.52 4.41
CA VAL A 218 -9.02 1.75 4.67
C VAL A 218 -8.93 0.76 5.84
N PHE A 219 -7.74 0.19 6.12
CA PHE A 219 -7.49 -0.72 7.25
C PHE A 219 -6.91 -0.04 8.51
N CYS A 220 -6.52 1.23 8.43
CA CYS A 220 -5.99 2.02 9.54
C CYS A 220 -7.12 2.75 10.29
N ALA A 221 -8.14 3.21 9.57
CA ALA A 221 -9.35 3.79 10.14
C ALA A 221 -10.41 2.70 10.42
N ALA A 222 -10.50 2.26 11.68
CA ALA A 222 -11.61 1.43 12.12
C ALA A 222 -12.90 2.28 12.18
N ALA A 223 -13.93 1.89 11.44
CA ALA A 223 -15.21 2.61 11.34
C ALA A 223 -16.11 2.36 12.57
N ALA A 224 -15.62 2.68 13.78
CA ALA A 224 -16.41 2.76 15.00
C ALA A 224 -15.68 3.48 16.15
N GLY A 225 -16.20 4.62 16.62
CA GLY A 225 -16.02 5.06 18.01
C GLY A 225 -15.75 6.55 18.26
N GLY A 226 -15.21 7.30 17.29
CA GLY A 226 -15.00 8.74 17.41
C GLY A 226 -16.21 9.57 17.00
N GLU A 227 -16.43 10.70 17.65
CA GLU A 227 -17.45 11.70 17.23
C GLU A 227 -17.00 12.56 16.03
N ILE A 228 -15.71 12.54 15.70
CA ILE A 228 -15.07 13.33 14.65
C ILE A 228 -14.47 12.38 13.60
N ASP A 229 -14.69 12.68 12.32
CA ASP A 229 -14.06 12.00 11.19
C ASP A 229 -12.51 12.13 11.24
N PRO A 230 -11.75 11.03 11.08
CA PRO A 230 -10.29 11.09 11.01
C PRO A 230 -9.73 12.07 9.97
N LEU A 231 -10.39 12.28 8.82
CA LEU A 231 -9.93 13.26 7.84
C LEU A 231 -10.23 14.70 8.29
N THR A 232 -11.37 14.98 8.91
CA THR A 232 -11.68 16.28 9.54
C THR A 232 -10.66 16.66 10.63
N GLU A 233 -10.19 15.72 11.46
CA GLU A 233 -9.10 15.99 12.41
C GLU A 233 -7.76 16.27 11.69
N LEU A 234 -7.46 15.62 10.55
CA LEU A 234 -6.26 15.97 9.76
C LEU A 234 -6.29 17.43 9.27
N MET A 235 -7.47 17.95 8.92
CA MET A 235 -7.62 19.35 8.47
C MET A 235 -7.15 20.37 9.51
N ARG A 236 -7.18 20.04 10.81
CA ARG A 236 -6.68 20.93 11.89
C ARG A 236 -5.19 21.23 11.78
N TYR A 237 -4.39 20.31 11.27
CA TYR A 237 -2.93 20.46 11.13
C TYR A 237 -2.52 21.15 9.82
N LEU A 238 -3.43 21.36 8.87
CA LEU A 238 -3.17 22.17 7.68
C LEU A 238 -3.17 23.66 8.01
N LYS A 239 -2.29 24.41 7.37
CA LYS A 239 -2.39 25.88 7.28
C LYS A 239 -3.63 26.28 6.47
N PRO A 240 -4.15 27.51 6.65
CA PRO A 240 -5.13 28.09 5.72
C PRO A 240 -4.63 27.99 4.26
N SER A 241 -5.53 27.62 3.35
CA SER A 241 -5.22 27.26 1.95
C SER A 241 -4.25 26.08 1.75
N GLY A 242 -3.88 25.35 2.80
CA GLY A 242 -3.12 24.09 2.73
C GLY A 242 -3.98 22.95 2.16
N VAL A 243 -3.34 21.90 1.68
CA VAL A 243 -3.98 20.83 0.88
C VAL A 243 -4.00 19.51 1.63
N ILE A 244 -5.13 18.82 1.67
CA ILE A 244 -5.19 17.37 1.93
C ILE A 244 -5.35 16.64 0.60
N GLU A 245 -4.66 15.52 0.42
CA GLU A 245 -4.94 14.57 -0.66
C GLU A 245 -4.95 13.13 -0.12
N VAL A 246 -5.95 12.35 -0.54
CA VAL A 246 -6.19 10.98 -0.09
C VAL A 246 -6.27 10.07 -1.31
N TRP A 247 -5.47 9.01 -1.34
CA TRP A 247 -5.48 7.95 -2.35
C TRP A 247 -6.07 6.67 -1.76
N GLU A 248 -7.14 6.15 -2.35
CA GLU A 248 -7.75 4.88 -1.94
C GLU A 248 -8.07 4.01 -3.15
N SER A 249 -8.20 2.71 -2.90
CA SER A 249 -8.49 1.68 -3.90
C SER A 249 -9.65 0.81 -3.43
N ASP A 250 -10.60 0.49 -4.30
CA ASP A 250 -11.63 -0.49 -3.94
C ASP A 250 -11.05 -1.90 -3.86
N LEU A 251 -11.48 -2.66 -2.85
CA LEU A 251 -10.96 -3.99 -2.52
C LEU A 251 -11.75 -5.10 -3.23
N LEU A 252 -12.93 -4.77 -3.75
CA LEU A 252 -13.75 -5.63 -4.62
C LEU A 252 -13.48 -5.31 -6.09
N LEU A 253 -13.40 -6.33 -6.94
CA LEU A 253 -13.26 -6.13 -8.39
C LEU A 253 -14.63 -6.07 -9.07
N ARG A 254 -14.76 -5.14 -10.03
CA ARG A 254 -15.92 -5.02 -10.93
C ARG A 254 -15.45 -5.08 -12.38
N SER A 255 -16.32 -5.55 -13.27
CA SER A 255 -16.06 -5.52 -14.71
C SER A 255 -16.45 -4.16 -15.25
N LEU A 256 -15.52 -3.45 -15.88
CA LEU A 256 -15.85 -2.27 -16.68
C LEU A 256 -16.75 -2.69 -17.85
N HIS A 257 -17.76 -1.91 -18.21
CA HIS A 257 -18.59 -2.23 -19.38
C HIS A 257 -17.87 -1.79 -20.68
N PRO A 258 -18.01 -2.53 -21.80
CA PRO A 258 -17.54 -2.08 -23.12
C PRO A 258 -17.98 -0.66 -23.46
N SER A 259 -17.09 0.10 -24.10
CA SER A 259 -17.31 1.49 -24.53
C SER A 259 -17.81 2.42 -23.40
N PRO A 260 -17.01 2.64 -22.33
CA PRO A 260 -17.36 3.59 -21.29
C PRO A 260 -17.52 5.01 -21.86
N PRO A 261 -18.46 5.83 -21.33
CA PRO A 261 -18.80 7.12 -21.90
C PRO A 261 -17.67 8.14 -21.72
N MET A 262 -17.45 8.98 -22.74
CA MET A 262 -16.48 10.09 -22.65
C MET A 262 -16.86 11.08 -21.54
N ILE A 263 -15.96 11.26 -20.58
CA ILE A 263 -16.19 12.12 -19.41
C ILE A 263 -15.91 13.58 -19.81
N SER A 264 -16.99 14.29 -20.13
CA SER A 264 -17.02 15.63 -20.76
C SER A 264 -16.44 16.80 -19.96
N LYS A 265 -15.90 16.55 -18.76
CA LYS A 265 -15.28 17.55 -17.87
C LYS A 265 -13.88 17.19 -17.39
N THR A 266 -13.21 16.24 -18.04
CA THR A 266 -11.83 15.87 -17.70
C THR A 266 -10.84 16.87 -18.29
N SER A 267 -9.74 17.19 -17.58
CA SER A 267 -8.60 17.89 -18.20
C SER A 267 -7.96 17.02 -19.29
N ARG A 268 -7.36 17.68 -20.30
CA ARG A 268 -6.68 17.00 -21.40
C ARG A 268 -5.57 16.07 -20.90
N ASP A 269 -4.75 16.55 -19.98
CA ASP A 269 -3.61 15.84 -19.39
C ASP A 269 -4.03 14.52 -18.72
N ASN A 270 -5.22 14.49 -18.09
CA ASN A 270 -5.77 13.28 -17.49
C ASN A 270 -6.24 12.26 -18.54
N VAL A 271 -6.68 12.72 -19.72
CA VAL A 271 -7.02 11.84 -20.85
C VAL A 271 -5.75 11.31 -21.50
N GLU A 272 -4.77 12.18 -21.79
CA GLU A 272 -3.48 11.78 -22.37
C GLU A 272 -2.72 10.80 -21.45
N GLN A 273 -2.76 10.99 -20.12
CA GLN A 273 -2.19 10.03 -19.17
C GLN A 273 -2.96 8.70 -19.11
N ALA A 274 -4.28 8.72 -19.28
CA ALA A 274 -5.10 7.50 -19.31
C ALA A 274 -4.83 6.70 -20.60
N GLU A 275 -4.74 7.37 -21.75
CA GLU A 275 -4.34 6.76 -23.03
C GLU A 275 -2.90 6.20 -22.95
N ALA A 276 -1.95 6.97 -22.39
CA ALA A 276 -0.56 6.53 -22.23
C ALA A 276 -0.44 5.26 -21.36
N THR A 277 -1.25 5.15 -20.31
CA THR A 277 -1.23 4.02 -19.37
C THR A 277 -2.19 2.88 -19.72
N ALA A 278 -2.95 3.01 -20.81
CA ALA A 278 -4.07 2.14 -21.17
C ALA A 278 -5.04 1.88 -19.99
N THR A 279 -5.41 2.96 -19.29
CA THR A 279 -6.39 2.94 -18.20
C THR A 279 -7.64 3.75 -18.56
N TYR A 280 -8.73 3.53 -17.82
CA TYR A 280 -10.02 4.18 -18.09
C TYR A 280 -10.36 5.18 -17.00
N LEU A 281 -10.64 6.42 -17.37
CA LEU A 281 -11.13 7.42 -16.43
C LEU A 281 -12.52 7.04 -15.89
N ILE A 282 -12.74 7.23 -14.59
CA ILE A 282 -14.03 7.00 -13.92
C ILE A 282 -14.67 8.34 -13.60
N GLY A 283 -15.94 8.50 -13.94
CA GLY A 283 -16.74 9.68 -13.66
C GLY A 283 -18.19 9.34 -13.30
N PRO A 284 -19.04 10.36 -13.06
CA PRO A 284 -20.45 10.16 -12.79
C PRO A 284 -21.13 9.43 -13.95
N GLY A 285 -21.61 8.21 -13.70
CA GLY A 285 -22.25 7.36 -14.72
C GLY A 285 -21.34 6.44 -15.51
N THR A 286 -20.04 6.28 -15.16
CA THR A 286 -19.22 5.20 -15.73
C THR A 286 -19.85 3.83 -15.40
N PRO A 287 -20.23 3.02 -16.41
CA PRO A 287 -20.94 1.76 -16.20
C PRO A 287 -20.00 0.63 -15.76
N PHE A 288 -20.35 0.00 -14.63
CA PHE A 288 -19.69 -1.20 -14.10
C PHE A 288 -20.68 -2.35 -13.95
N GLY A 289 -20.32 -3.52 -14.45
CA GLY A 289 -20.97 -4.79 -14.15
C GLY A 289 -20.38 -5.47 -12.91
N LYS A 290 -21.03 -6.53 -12.45
CA LYS A 290 -20.39 -7.49 -11.54
C LYS A 290 -19.23 -8.18 -12.28
N ALA A 291 -18.18 -8.59 -11.56
CA ALA A 291 -17.18 -9.50 -12.11
C ALA A 291 -17.86 -10.74 -12.71
N GLN A 292 -17.39 -11.20 -13.87
CA GLN A 292 -17.89 -12.37 -14.59
C GLN A 292 -17.11 -13.64 -14.20
N ASN A 293 -15.83 -13.48 -13.86
CA ASN A 293 -14.98 -14.55 -13.36
C ASN A 293 -15.51 -15.12 -12.02
N LYS A 294 -15.61 -16.45 -11.93
CA LYS A 294 -16.19 -17.14 -10.77
C LYS A 294 -15.31 -17.06 -9.52
N TYR A 295 -14.00 -17.16 -9.64
CA TYR A 295 -13.09 -17.01 -8.50
C TYR A 295 -13.13 -15.57 -7.97
N ILE A 296 -13.27 -14.57 -8.84
CA ILE A 296 -13.43 -13.17 -8.43
C ILE A 296 -14.80 -12.94 -7.75
N GLN A 297 -15.86 -13.64 -8.18
CA GLN A 297 -17.16 -13.64 -7.48
C GLN A 297 -17.04 -14.27 -6.07
N ASP A 298 -16.38 -15.43 -5.95
CA ASP A 298 -16.06 -16.08 -4.66
C ASP A 298 -15.29 -15.12 -3.74
N TYR A 299 -14.16 -14.59 -4.23
CA TYR A 299 -13.31 -13.63 -3.52
C TYR A 299 -14.11 -12.42 -3.03
N ASN A 300 -14.87 -11.76 -3.92
CA ASN A 300 -15.64 -10.57 -3.56
C ASN A 300 -16.60 -10.85 -2.40
N VAL A 301 -17.28 -12.01 -2.40
CA VAL A 301 -18.23 -12.41 -1.35
C VAL A 301 -17.55 -12.70 -0.02
N TRP A 302 -16.30 -13.18 -0.01
CA TRP A 302 -15.54 -13.38 1.23
C TRP A 302 -14.89 -12.10 1.73
N ALA A 303 -14.36 -11.28 0.82
CA ALA A 303 -13.76 -9.99 1.11
C ALA A 303 -14.77 -9.02 1.72
N GLU A 304 -15.95 -8.85 1.11
CA GLU A 304 -17.02 -7.98 1.61
C GLU A 304 -17.37 -8.29 3.08
N LYS A 305 -17.55 -9.59 3.41
CA LYS A 305 -17.81 -10.05 4.79
C LYS A 305 -16.61 -9.90 5.73
N ALA A 306 -15.41 -10.21 5.26
CA ALA A 306 -14.19 -10.13 6.06
C ALA A 306 -13.86 -8.70 6.47
N ILE A 307 -14.07 -7.76 5.56
CA ILE A 307 -13.76 -6.34 5.72
C ILE A 307 -14.83 -5.67 6.59
N ASP A 308 -16.11 -6.03 6.44
CA ASP A 308 -17.19 -5.63 7.36
C ASP A 308 -16.95 -6.15 8.80
N GLN A 309 -16.51 -7.41 8.95
CA GLN A 309 -16.24 -8.00 10.27
C GLN A 309 -15.17 -7.23 11.07
N ILE A 310 -14.15 -6.67 10.41
CA ILE A 310 -13.13 -5.81 11.05
C ILE A 310 -13.54 -4.33 11.14
N ARG A 311 -14.78 -3.98 10.76
CA ARG A 311 -15.33 -2.62 10.71
C ARG A 311 -14.56 -1.69 9.77
N CYS A 312 -14.28 -2.18 8.57
CA CYS A 312 -13.73 -1.41 7.45
C CYS A 312 -14.73 -1.45 6.28
N THR A 313 -14.50 -0.68 5.21
CA THR A 313 -15.29 -0.78 3.97
C THR A 313 -14.51 -1.50 2.87
N ALA A 314 -15.17 -2.36 2.10
CA ALA A 314 -14.57 -2.97 0.92
C ALA A 314 -14.55 -2.04 -0.31
N THR A 315 -15.19 -0.87 -0.22
CA THR A 315 -15.31 0.13 -1.30
C THR A 315 -14.98 1.56 -0.81
N PRO A 316 -13.76 1.81 -0.29
CA PRO A 316 -13.36 3.13 0.21
C PRO A 316 -13.45 4.25 -0.83
N CYS A 317 -13.40 3.98 -2.14
CA CYS A 317 -13.57 5.03 -3.16
C CYS A 317 -14.96 5.67 -3.13
N ALA A 318 -16.00 4.91 -2.77
CA ALA A 318 -17.34 5.45 -2.57
C ALA A 318 -17.42 6.29 -1.30
N LEU A 319 -16.76 5.85 -0.22
CA LEU A 319 -16.69 6.56 1.06
C LEU A 319 -15.95 7.90 0.92
N MET A 320 -14.79 7.93 0.26
CA MET A 320 -14.03 9.17 0.02
C MET A 320 -14.83 10.17 -0.82
N GLY A 321 -15.55 9.71 -1.85
CA GLY A 321 -16.45 10.55 -2.63
C GLY A 321 -17.56 11.19 -1.80
N LEU A 322 -18.07 10.49 -0.78
CA LEU A 322 -19.05 11.02 0.17
C LEU A 322 -18.40 11.99 1.18
N THR A 323 -17.30 11.62 1.83
CA THR A 323 -16.65 12.42 2.88
C THR A 323 -16.20 13.79 2.37
N PHE A 324 -15.55 13.83 1.20
CA PHE A 324 -15.14 15.10 0.56
C PHE A 324 -16.33 15.93 0.03
N SER A 325 -17.55 15.38 0.01
CA SER A 325 -18.77 16.09 -0.40
C SER A 325 -19.71 16.41 0.77
N SER A 326 -19.44 15.94 2.00
CA SER A 326 -20.39 16.00 3.12
C SER A 326 -20.28 17.26 3.97
N ASP A 327 -19.09 17.85 4.06
CA ASP A 327 -18.83 19.06 4.85
C ASP A 327 -18.10 20.13 4.01
N PRO A 328 -18.83 21.06 3.38
CA PRO A 328 -18.24 22.12 2.56
C PRO A 328 -17.61 23.26 3.38
N ASP A 329 -17.86 23.32 4.69
CA ASP A 329 -17.26 24.34 5.58
C ASP A 329 -15.85 23.91 6.03
N VAL A 330 -15.63 22.60 6.19
CA VAL A 330 -14.30 21.99 6.41
C VAL A 330 -13.52 21.85 5.09
N TYR A 331 -14.15 21.28 4.05
CA TYR A 331 -13.49 20.95 2.78
C TYR A 331 -13.80 22.00 1.70
N GLY A 332 -12.88 22.94 1.48
CA GLY A 332 -13.07 24.08 0.57
C GLY A 332 -13.00 23.72 -0.93
N SER A 333 -11.85 23.95 -1.58
CA SER A 333 -11.69 23.66 -3.01
C SER A 333 -11.46 22.16 -3.25
N VAL A 334 -12.56 21.41 -3.30
CA VAL A 334 -12.59 19.96 -3.51
C VAL A 334 -12.38 19.59 -4.98
N GLY A 335 -11.64 18.52 -5.23
CA GLY A 335 -11.54 17.84 -6.51
C GLY A 335 -11.22 16.35 -6.36
N SER A 336 -11.36 15.60 -7.46
CA SER A 336 -10.97 14.18 -7.48
C SER A 336 -10.61 13.71 -8.89
N ARG A 337 -9.81 12.65 -8.97
CA ARG A 337 -9.51 11.89 -10.18
C ARG A 337 -9.64 10.40 -9.86
N ARG A 338 -10.51 9.69 -10.57
CA ARG A 338 -10.70 8.24 -10.42
C ARG A 338 -10.35 7.51 -11.73
N VAL A 339 -9.79 6.31 -11.60
CA VAL A 339 -9.29 5.50 -12.72
C VAL A 339 -9.61 4.02 -12.48
N ALA A 340 -10.01 3.32 -13.55
CA ALA A 340 -10.11 1.87 -13.61
C ALA A 340 -8.89 1.34 -14.35
N ILE A 341 -8.15 0.42 -13.71
CA ILE A 341 -6.97 -0.25 -14.25
C ILE A 341 -7.40 -1.69 -14.60
N PRO A 342 -7.58 -2.05 -15.88
CA PRO A 342 -7.89 -3.43 -16.27
C PRO A 342 -6.76 -4.37 -15.87
N LEU A 343 -7.10 -5.60 -15.46
CA LEU A 343 -6.12 -6.56 -14.97
C LEU A 343 -5.46 -7.42 -16.06
N SER A 344 -5.93 -7.32 -17.31
CA SER A 344 -5.41 -8.01 -18.50
C SER A 344 -5.68 -7.18 -19.76
N ASP A 345 -5.37 -7.70 -20.95
CA ASP A 345 -6.09 -7.33 -22.17
C ASP A 345 -7.59 -7.63 -22.01
N ILE A 346 -8.48 -6.86 -22.63
CA ILE A 346 -9.93 -7.06 -22.53
C ILE A 346 -10.56 -7.15 -23.93
N ARG A 347 -11.58 -8.00 -24.10
CA ARG A 347 -12.05 -8.44 -25.44
C ARG A 347 -12.33 -7.29 -26.43
N TRP A 348 -12.98 -6.22 -25.98
CA TRP A 348 -13.35 -5.10 -26.86
C TRP A 348 -12.15 -4.23 -27.29
N GLU A 349 -11.00 -4.30 -26.60
CA GLU A 349 -9.74 -3.68 -27.07
C GLU A 349 -9.08 -4.51 -28.19
N ARG A 350 -9.28 -5.84 -28.19
CA ARG A 350 -8.87 -6.74 -29.27
C ARG A 350 -9.77 -6.64 -30.52
N GLY A 351 -10.88 -5.89 -30.45
CA GLY A 351 -11.90 -5.82 -31.51
C GLY A 351 -12.91 -6.97 -31.48
N GLU A 352 -12.89 -7.80 -30.44
CA GLU A 352 -13.86 -8.87 -30.23
C GLU A 352 -15.15 -8.26 -29.64
N GLU A 353 -16.05 -7.77 -30.51
CA GLU A 353 -17.40 -7.38 -30.07
C GLU A 353 -18.13 -8.57 -29.44
N SER A 354 -18.85 -8.29 -28.35
CA SER A 354 -19.46 -9.31 -27.50
C SER A 354 -20.43 -10.22 -28.26
N LEU A 355 -20.15 -11.53 -28.27
CA LEU A 355 -21.05 -12.60 -28.75
C LEU A 355 -22.25 -12.80 -27.79
N SER A 356 -23.07 -11.76 -27.60
CA SER A 356 -24.23 -11.76 -26.70
C SER A 356 -25.43 -12.50 -27.32
N ALA A 357 -25.37 -13.83 -27.23
CA ALA A 357 -26.45 -14.81 -27.45
C ALA A 357 -27.04 -14.93 -28.89
N PRO A 358 -27.38 -16.16 -29.33
CA PRO A 358 -28.11 -16.36 -30.58
C PRO A 358 -29.61 -16.07 -30.37
N ASP A 359 -30.04 -14.85 -30.70
CA ASP A 359 -31.47 -14.53 -30.85
C ASP A 359 -32.06 -15.39 -31.98
N LYS A 360 -32.89 -16.37 -31.61
CA LYS A 360 -33.55 -17.31 -32.53
C LYS A 360 -34.78 -16.71 -33.22
N THR A 361 -34.81 -15.41 -33.46
CA THR A 361 -36.00 -14.70 -33.96
C THR A 361 -35.70 -13.64 -35.03
N ARG A 362 -35.08 -14.05 -36.16
CA ARG A 362 -34.96 -13.16 -37.32
C ARG A 362 -35.44 -13.79 -38.64
N HIS A 363 -36.70 -13.51 -38.96
CA HIS A 363 -37.21 -13.69 -40.33
C HIS A 363 -36.40 -12.85 -41.32
N GLU A 364 -36.13 -13.40 -42.50
CA GLU A 364 -35.59 -12.63 -43.61
C GLU A 364 -36.57 -11.56 -44.07
N LYS A 365 -36.14 -10.29 -44.02
CA LYS A 365 -36.66 -9.25 -44.90
C LYS A 365 -35.49 -8.49 -45.49
N ARG A 366 -35.33 -8.60 -46.81
CA ARG A 366 -34.50 -7.67 -47.58
C ARG A 366 -35.18 -6.31 -47.59
N SER A 367 -34.47 -5.28 -47.15
CA SER A 367 -34.66 -3.92 -47.62
C SER A 367 -33.28 -3.31 -47.86
N SER A 368 -33.10 -2.69 -49.03
CA SER A 368 -32.06 -1.71 -49.25
C SER A 368 -32.28 -0.48 -48.37
N ASP A 369 -31.42 0.53 -48.51
CA ASP A 369 -31.67 1.90 -48.07
C ASP A 369 -31.65 2.11 -46.54
N LEU A 370 -30.50 1.79 -45.95
CA LEU A 370 -30.01 2.46 -44.74
C LEU A 370 -28.75 3.27 -45.11
N PRO A 371 -28.54 4.47 -44.53
CA PRO A 371 -27.32 5.23 -44.74
C PRO A 371 -26.10 4.46 -44.19
N PRO A 372 -24.88 4.72 -44.69
CA PRO A 372 -23.69 4.07 -44.14
C PRO A 372 -23.61 4.31 -42.64
N LYS A 373 -23.45 3.21 -41.88
CA LYS A 373 -23.07 3.32 -40.47
C LYS A 373 -21.82 4.19 -40.41
N ARG A 374 -21.77 5.13 -39.46
CA ARG A 374 -20.47 5.71 -39.09
C ARG A 374 -19.62 4.57 -38.55
N ASP A 375 -18.46 4.35 -39.17
CA ASP A 375 -17.42 3.54 -38.55
C ASP A 375 -16.97 4.28 -37.28
N VAL A 376 -17.57 3.90 -36.15
CA VAL A 376 -16.96 4.08 -34.84
C VAL A 376 -15.84 3.04 -34.81
N SER A 377 -14.72 3.39 -35.44
CA SER A 377 -13.50 2.60 -35.40
C SER A 377 -12.96 2.62 -33.97
N THR A 378 -13.46 1.66 -33.17
CA THR A 378 -12.80 1.22 -31.95
C THR A 378 -11.34 1.00 -32.32
N ASN A 379 -10.46 1.82 -31.75
CA ASN A 379 -9.09 1.97 -32.21
C ASN A 379 -8.25 0.84 -31.60
N CYS A 380 -8.52 -0.39 -32.06
CA CYS A 380 -8.03 -1.66 -31.53
C CYS A 380 -6.53 -1.83 -31.78
N LYS A 381 -5.75 -1.02 -31.06
CA LYS A 381 -4.30 -1.11 -30.97
C LYS A 381 -3.96 -2.13 -29.88
N PRO A 382 -3.02 -3.06 -30.13
CA PRO A 382 -2.48 -3.87 -29.04
C PRO A 382 -1.79 -2.95 -28.01
N LEU A 383 -1.78 -3.37 -26.75
CA LEU A 383 -1.06 -2.65 -25.69
C LEU A 383 0.43 -2.55 -26.01
N THR A 384 1.06 -1.44 -25.62
CA THR A 384 2.53 -1.37 -25.61
C THR A 384 3.10 -2.26 -24.49
N PRO A 385 4.38 -2.67 -24.55
CA PRO A 385 5.01 -3.46 -23.48
C PRO A 385 4.90 -2.79 -22.10
N GLU A 386 4.96 -1.47 -22.04
CA GLU A 386 4.85 -0.68 -20.81
C GLU A 386 3.41 -0.71 -20.26
N GLN A 387 2.40 -0.64 -21.14
CA GLN A 387 0.99 -0.75 -20.77
C GLN A 387 0.63 -2.15 -20.27
N ALA A 388 1.13 -3.19 -20.94
CA ALA A 388 0.98 -4.58 -20.50
C ALA A 388 1.67 -4.81 -19.14
N ALA A 389 2.90 -4.30 -18.96
CA ALA A 389 3.62 -4.40 -17.69
C ALA A 389 2.91 -3.63 -16.54
N LEU A 390 2.26 -2.51 -16.84
CA LEU A 390 1.45 -1.76 -15.88
C LEU A 390 0.23 -2.57 -15.43
N ARG A 391 -0.54 -3.15 -16.36
CA ARG A 391 -1.68 -4.03 -16.03
C ARG A 391 -1.24 -5.29 -15.28
N GLN A 392 -0.14 -5.92 -15.67
CA GLN A 392 0.44 -7.07 -14.95
C GLN A 392 0.89 -6.71 -13.54
N THR A 393 1.46 -5.52 -13.33
CA THR A 393 1.79 -5.01 -11.98
C THR A 393 0.53 -4.78 -11.14
N ALA A 394 -0.56 -4.32 -11.77
CA ALA A 394 -1.86 -4.18 -11.13
C ALA A 394 -2.42 -5.54 -10.67
N LEU A 395 -2.34 -6.58 -11.51
CA LEU A 395 -2.72 -7.95 -11.17
C LEU A 395 -1.86 -8.53 -10.04
N ILE A 396 -0.52 -8.47 -10.14
CA ILE A 396 0.39 -9.03 -9.13
C ILE A 396 0.21 -8.33 -7.77
N THR A 397 0.04 -7.01 -7.74
CA THR A 397 -0.18 -6.28 -6.47
C THR A 397 -1.55 -6.55 -5.84
N PHE A 398 -2.51 -7.06 -6.61
CA PHE A 398 -3.81 -7.54 -6.13
C PHE A 398 -3.76 -9.02 -5.68
N LEU A 399 -3.08 -9.91 -6.41
CA LEU A 399 -2.88 -11.30 -5.99
C LEU A 399 -2.15 -11.35 -4.64
N GLY A 400 -1.05 -10.62 -4.47
CA GLY A 400 -0.35 -10.54 -3.18
C GLY A 400 -1.18 -9.89 -2.06
N LEU A 401 -2.24 -9.13 -2.38
CA LEU A 401 -3.16 -8.59 -1.38
C LEU A 401 -4.09 -9.69 -0.85
N ILE A 402 -4.55 -10.57 -1.74
CA ILE A 402 -5.36 -11.74 -1.37
C ILE A 402 -4.54 -12.71 -0.51
N GLU A 403 -3.28 -12.96 -0.88
CA GLU A 403 -2.33 -13.75 -0.07
C GLU A 403 -2.12 -13.12 1.32
N SER A 404 -1.88 -11.82 1.40
CA SER A 404 -1.76 -11.10 2.68
C SER A 404 -3.07 -11.03 3.49
N LEU A 405 -4.24 -11.25 2.87
CA LEU A 405 -5.56 -11.33 3.51
C LEU A 405 -6.03 -12.76 3.80
N GLU A 406 -5.27 -13.80 3.42
CA GLU A 406 -5.66 -15.21 3.55
C GLU A 406 -6.30 -15.57 4.90
N PRO A 407 -5.75 -15.21 6.09
CA PRO A 407 -6.34 -15.61 7.36
C PRO A 407 -7.76 -15.09 7.60
N LEU A 408 -8.15 -13.98 6.96
CA LEU A 408 -9.50 -13.43 7.02
C LEU A 408 -10.41 -14.07 5.96
N LEU A 409 -9.91 -14.22 4.74
CA LEU A 409 -10.66 -14.77 3.61
C LEU A 409 -10.95 -16.26 3.79
N LEU A 410 -9.98 -17.04 4.28
CA LEU A 410 -10.14 -18.43 4.67
C LEU A 410 -11.30 -18.59 5.67
N ALA A 411 -11.30 -17.78 6.73
CA ALA A 411 -12.33 -17.81 7.77
C ALA A 411 -13.75 -17.48 7.25
N GLN A 412 -13.88 -16.57 6.27
CA GLN A 412 -15.16 -16.23 5.64
C GLN A 412 -15.57 -17.16 4.49
N SER A 413 -14.61 -17.88 3.89
CA SER A 413 -14.87 -18.87 2.84
C SER A 413 -15.47 -20.18 3.37
N GLY A 414 -15.25 -20.49 4.66
CA GLY A 414 -15.64 -21.75 5.29
C GLY A 414 -14.83 -22.97 4.84
N LYS A 415 -13.76 -22.78 4.06
CA LYS A 415 -12.88 -23.85 3.55
C LYS A 415 -11.91 -24.35 4.63
N THR A 416 -11.50 -25.61 4.49
CA THR A 416 -10.24 -26.10 5.08
C THR A 416 -9.02 -25.55 4.34
N GLN A 417 -7.82 -25.62 4.93
CA GLN A 417 -6.59 -25.16 4.29
C GLN A 417 -6.38 -25.85 2.92
N ASP A 418 -6.46 -27.18 2.86
CA ASP A 418 -6.29 -27.95 1.63
C ASP A 418 -7.28 -27.53 0.52
N GLU A 419 -8.50 -27.09 0.88
CA GLU A 419 -9.51 -26.59 -0.05
C GLU A 419 -9.25 -25.15 -0.49
N TRP A 420 -8.70 -24.32 0.39
CA TRP A 420 -8.20 -22.99 0.07
C TRP A 420 -7.00 -23.07 -0.87
N ASP A 421 -5.99 -23.89 -0.56
CA ASP A 421 -4.79 -24.09 -1.39
C ASP A 421 -5.17 -24.55 -2.80
N ARG A 422 -6.14 -25.47 -2.91
CA ARG A 422 -6.71 -25.92 -4.20
C ARG A 422 -7.46 -24.81 -4.94
N TRP A 423 -8.23 -23.98 -4.24
CA TRP A 423 -8.93 -22.83 -4.83
C TRP A 423 -7.95 -21.73 -5.27
N TRP A 424 -6.93 -21.45 -4.47
CA TRP A 424 -5.89 -20.46 -4.69
C TRP A 424 -5.00 -20.82 -5.88
N ALA A 425 -4.60 -22.09 -5.99
CA ALA A 425 -3.89 -22.61 -7.16
C ALA A 425 -4.75 -22.49 -8.44
N GLY A 426 -6.02 -22.89 -8.37
CA GLY A 426 -6.98 -22.75 -9.48
C GLY A 426 -7.16 -21.30 -9.93
N PHE A 427 -7.30 -20.38 -8.98
CA PHE A 427 -7.45 -18.94 -9.20
C PHE A 427 -6.24 -18.30 -9.85
N ASN A 428 -5.03 -18.59 -9.36
CA ASN A 428 -3.80 -18.01 -9.95
C ASN A 428 -3.60 -18.50 -11.39
N ASN A 429 -3.77 -19.80 -11.64
CA ASN A 429 -3.75 -20.39 -12.99
C ASN A 429 -4.83 -19.76 -13.90
N ASP A 430 -6.05 -19.56 -13.40
CA ASP A 430 -7.16 -18.99 -14.18
C ASP A 430 -6.89 -17.52 -14.59
N LEU A 431 -6.40 -16.69 -13.66
CA LEU A 431 -6.10 -15.28 -13.94
C LEU A 431 -4.80 -15.04 -14.71
N LEU A 432 -3.77 -15.89 -14.54
CA LEU A 432 -2.44 -15.70 -15.14
C LEU A 432 -2.22 -16.48 -16.43
N GLU A 433 -2.88 -17.62 -16.63
CA GLU A 433 -2.59 -18.54 -17.75
C GLU A 433 -3.80 -18.85 -18.65
N GLN A 434 -5.05 -18.64 -18.18
CA GLN A 434 -6.27 -19.09 -18.88
C GLN A 434 -7.21 -17.95 -19.34
N ASP A 435 -6.67 -16.74 -19.55
CA ASP A 435 -7.43 -15.58 -20.07
C ASP A 435 -8.67 -15.22 -19.20
N GLY A 436 -8.64 -15.57 -17.90
CA GLY A 436 -9.78 -15.46 -16.97
C GLY A 436 -10.28 -14.03 -16.68
N LEU A 437 -9.54 -13.01 -17.10
CA LEU A 437 -9.79 -11.58 -16.89
C LEU A 437 -10.35 -10.85 -18.13
N LEU A 438 -10.52 -11.55 -19.25
CA LEU A 438 -11.00 -11.01 -20.54
C LEU A 438 -12.35 -10.25 -20.49
N SER A 439 -13.12 -10.41 -19.42
CA SER A 439 -14.37 -9.70 -19.17
C SER A 439 -14.20 -8.29 -18.58
N GLY A 440 -12.97 -7.81 -18.41
CA GLY A 440 -12.66 -6.43 -18.04
C GLY A 440 -12.78 -6.12 -16.55
N GLU A 441 -12.62 -7.13 -15.72
CA GLU A 441 -12.33 -7.01 -14.30
C GLU A 441 -11.14 -6.06 -14.08
N CYS A 442 -11.37 -5.05 -13.24
CA CYS A 442 -10.44 -3.93 -13.09
C CYS A 442 -10.35 -3.48 -11.62
N LEU A 443 -9.19 -2.90 -11.28
CA LEU A 443 -8.99 -2.19 -10.02
C LEU A 443 -9.52 -0.76 -10.17
N GLU A 444 -10.48 -0.39 -9.34
CA GLU A 444 -10.89 1.00 -9.19
C GLU A 444 -10.01 1.70 -8.16
N VAL A 445 -9.41 2.81 -8.58
CA VAL A 445 -8.52 3.63 -7.74
C VAL A 445 -8.95 5.09 -7.85
N GLY A 446 -8.64 5.89 -6.83
CA GLY A 446 -8.93 7.31 -6.86
C GLY A 446 -8.04 8.15 -5.97
N ALA A 447 -7.95 9.42 -6.35
CA ALA A 447 -7.38 10.50 -5.57
C ALA A 447 -8.46 11.54 -5.32
N TRP A 448 -8.61 11.97 -4.06
CA TRP A 448 -9.49 13.08 -3.64
C TRP A 448 -8.63 14.12 -2.94
N TRP A 449 -8.86 15.39 -3.23
CA TRP A 449 -8.15 16.48 -2.60
C TRP A 449 -9.08 17.62 -2.23
N ALA A 450 -8.70 18.36 -1.18
CA ALA A 450 -9.37 19.58 -0.75
C ALA A 450 -8.33 20.58 -0.26
N ARG A 451 -8.73 21.86 -0.23
CA ARG A 451 -8.00 22.89 0.53
C ARG A 451 -8.72 23.16 1.84
N ARG A 452 -7.96 23.29 2.94
CA ARG A 452 -8.47 23.94 4.15
C ARG A 452 -8.78 25.40 3.82
N MET A 453 -9.94 25.89 4.25
CA MET A 453 -10.28 27.33 4.23
C MET A 453 -9.26 28.13 5.05
#